data_AF-A0AAW4TXM5-F1
#
_entry.id   AF-A0AAW4TXM5-F1
#
_cell.length_a   1.000
_cell.length_b   1.000
_cell.length_c   1.000
_cell.angle_alpha   90.00
_cell.angle_beta   90.00
_cell.angle_gamma   90.00
#
_symmetry.space_group_name_H-M   'P 1'
#
loop_
_entity.id
_entity.type
_entity.pdbx_description
1 polymer ?
#
loop_
_entity_poly.entity_id
_entity_poly.type
_entity_poly.pdbx_seq_one_letter_code
_entity_poly.pdbx_strand_id
1 'polypeptide(L)' 'MTAIESLPAYRKAEAEAERRGENLSSLIDAFLAGYARGASTNSLAATPQPGDTVLRDETDWRMLRDEMHGEKL' A
#
# COMPACT_ATOMS: atom_id res chain seq x y z
N MET A 1 4.23 24.14 14.83
CA MET A 1 4.38 23.95 13.37
C MET A 1 5.28 22.75 13.14
N THR A 2 4.75 21.69 12.56
CA THR A 2 5.45 20.43 12.33
C THR A 2 6.28 20.49 11.04
N ALA A 3 7.25 19.59 10.88
CA ALA A 3 8.07 19.54 9.67
C ALA A 3 7.24 19.30 8.39
N ILE A 4 6.10 18.61 8.51
CA ILE A 4 5.18 18.34 7.40
C ILE A 4 4.48 19.63 6.95
N GLU A 5 4.06 20.49 7.87
CA GLU A 5 3.44 21.79 7.59
C GLU A 5 4.37 22.80 6.90
N SER A 6 5.69 22.53 6.92
CA SER A 6 6.70 23.34 6.23
C SER A 6 6.89 22.95 4.76
N LEU A 7 6.33 21.82 4.33
CA LEU A 7 6.51 21.33 2.96
C LEU A 7 5.70 22.18 1.97
N PRO A 8 6.27 22.58 0.82
CA PRO A 8 5.54 23.32 -0.21
C PRO A 8 4.31 22.57 -0.74
N ALA A 9 4.36 21.24 -0.75
CA ALA A 9 3.22 20.39 -1.12
C ALA A 9 2.07 20.49 -0.12
N TYR A 10 2.37 20.58 1.19
CA TYR A 10 1.36 20.75 2.23
C TYR A 10 0.62 22.07 2.08
N ARG A 11 1.35 23.17 1.85
CA ARG A 11 0.75 24.49 1.60
C ARG A 11 -0.16 24.55 0.38
N LYS A 12 0.19 23.84 -0.69
CA LYS A 12 -0.67 23.72 -1.87
C LYS A 12 -1.94 22.93 -1.56
N ALA A 13 -1.82 21.84 -0.81
CA ALA A 13 -2.97 21.03 -0.41
C ALA A 13 -3.90 21.80 0.55
N GLU A 14 -3.33 22.61 1.44
CA GLU A 14 -4.06 23.47 2.38
C GLU A 14 -4.89 24.51 1.63
N ALA A 15 -4.28 25.24 0.68
CA ALA A 15 -4.98 26.23 -0.14
C ALA A 15 -6.10 25.61 -1.00
N GLU A 16 -5.90 24.39 -1.52
CA GLU A 16 -6.91 23.68 -2.29
C GLU A 16 -8.07 23.19 -1.41
N ALA A 17 -7.77 22.72 -0.19
CA ALA A 17 -8.79 22.35 0.79
C ALA A 17 -9.63 23.57 1.21
N GLU A 18 -8.98 24.70 1.51
CA GLU A 18 -9.65 25.96 1.84
C GLU A 18 -10.55 26.46 0.69
N ARG A 19 -10.08 26.37 -0.56
CA ARG A 19 -10.91 26.70 -1.75
C ARG A 19 -12.18 25.87 -1.84
N ARG A 20 -12.16 24.64 -1.33
CA ARG A 20 -13.29 23.72 -1.32
C ARG A 20 -14.15 23.85 -0.06
N GLY A 21 -13.76 24.72 0.89
CA GLY A 21 -14.42 24.85 2.19
C GLY A 21 -14.16 23.66 3.12
N GLU A 22 -13.12 22.87 2.83
CA GLU A 22 -12.75 21.66 3.56
C GLU A 22 -11.51 21.89 4.42
N ASN A 23 -11.33 21.09 5.46
CA ASN A 23 -10.12 21.13 6.29
C ASN A 23 -9.15 20.02 5.87
N LEU A 24 -7.92 20.37 5.51
CA LEU A 24 -6.90 19.41 5.06
C LEU A 24 -6.62 18.31 6.10
N SER A 25 -6.63 18.64 7.39
CA SER A 25 -6.38 17.64 8.45
C SER A 25 -7.50 16.60 8.49
N SER A 26 -8.76 17.04 8.39
CA SER A 26 -9.91 16.13 8.30
C SER A 26 -9.84 15.21 7.07
N LEU A 27 -9.35 15.71 5.94
CA LEU A 27 -9.14 14.90 4.73
C LEU A 27 -8.03 13.86 4.92
N ILE A 28 -6.93 14.24 5.58
CA ILE A 28 -5.84 13.32 5.93
C ILE A 28 -6.34 12.25 6.90
N ASP A 29 -7.08 12.62 7.93
CA ASP A 29 -7.66 11.70 8.91
C ASP A 29 -8.63 10.71 8.23
N ALA A 30 -9.49 11.20 7.34
CA ALA A 30 -10.41 10.36 6.57
C ALA A 30 -9.66 9.38 5.64
N PHE A 31 -8.60 9.84 4.99
CA PHE A 31 -7.74 8.98 4.17
C PHE A 31 -7.05 7.91 5.01
N LEU A 32 -6.46 8.29 6.15
CA LEU A 32 -5.79 7.36 7.05
C LEU A 32 -6.76 6.36 7.69
N ALA A 33 -7.97 6.79 8.07
CA ALA A 33 -9.01 5.90 8.54
C ALA A 33 -9.46 4.91 7.46
N GLY A 34 -9.61 5.38 6.21
CA GLY A 34 -9.89 4.53 5.05
C GLY A 34 -8.75 3.56 4.75
N TYR A 35 -7.50 4.00 4.83
CA TYR A 35 -6.32 3.16 4.65
C TYR A 35 -6.21 2.11 5.77
N ALA A 36 -6.38 2.47 7.04
CA ALA A 36 -6.37 1.52 8.15
C ALA A 36 -7.48 0.48 8.00
N ARG A 37 -8.67 0.91 7.57
CA ARG A 37 -9.81 0.02 7.30
C ARG A 37 -9.56 -0.88 6.08
N GLY A 38 -8.96 -0.34 5.02
CA GLY A 38 -8.59 -1.08 3.81
C GLY A 38 -7.39 -2.01 4.00
N ALA A 39 -6.43 -1.64 4.83
CA ALA A 39 -5.30 -2.47 5.25
C ALA A 39 -5.79 -3.62 6.16
N SER A 40 -6.79 -3.38 7.00
CA SER A 40 -7.48 -4.43 7.75
C SER A 40 -8.20 -5.43 6.83
N THR A 41 -8.66 -5.03 5.63
CA THR A 41 -9.28 -5.94 4.65
C THR A 41 -8.29 -6.57 3.68
N ASN A 42 -7.16 -5.92 3.38
CA ASN A 42 -6.04 -6.52 2.65
C ASN A 42 -5.21 -7.50 3.50
N SER A 43 -5.49 -7.56 4.80
CA SER A 43 -4.94 -8.57 5.73
C SER A 43 -5.81 -9.84 5.80
N LEU A 44 -6.80 -9.99 4.91
CA LEU A 44 -7.39 -11.30 4.67
C LEU A 44 -6.34 -12.13 3.92
N ALA A 45 -5.64 -12.94 4.71
CA ALA A 45 -4.97 -14.16 4.28
C ALA A 45 -5.62 -14.70 3.00
N ALA A 46 -4.93 -14.55 1.86
CA ALA A 46 -5.19 -15.37 0.71
C ALA A 46 -4.97 -16.80 1.19
N THR A 47 -6.05 -17.46 1.59
CA THR A 47 -6.00 -18.88 1.94
C THR A 47 -5.62 -19.54 0.62
N PRO A 48 -4.47 -20.23 0.53
CA PRO A 48 -4.02 -20.77 -0.74
C PRO A 48 -5.14 -21.61 -1.35
N GLN A 49 -5.54 -21.28 -2.57
CA GLN A 49 -6.55 -22.05 -3.27
C GLN A 49 -5.93 -23.35 -3.79
N PRO A 50 -6.73 -24.40 -3.98
CA PRO A 50 -6.26 -25.60 -4.68
C PRO A 50 -5.76 -25.21 -6.08
N GLY A 51 -4.45 -25.25 -6.30
CA GLY A 51 -3.79 -24.80 -7.53
C GLY A 51 -2.78 -23.66 -7.32
N ASP A 52 -2.81 -22.99 -6.17
CA ASP A 52 -1.82 -21.97 -5.85
C ASP A 52 -0.48 -22.61 -5.44
N THR A 53 0.61 -22.10 -6.00
CA THR A 53 1.96 -22.47 -5.56
C THR A 53 2.26 -21.76 -4.24
N VAL A 54 2.32 -22.52 -3.16
CA VAL A 54 2.68 -22.02 -1.82
C VAL A 54 4.16 -22.29 -1.57
N LEU A 55 4.95 -21.24 -1.45
CA LEU A 55 6.38 -21.31 -1.19
C LEU A 55 6.60 -21.37 0.33
N ARG A 56 7.03 -22.51 0.84
CA ARG A 56 7.12 -22.80 2.28
C ARG A 56 8.53 -22.67 2.82
N ASP A 57 9.53 -22.90 1.98
CA ASP A 57 10.94 -22.82 2.36
C ASP A 57 11.86 -22.38 1.21
N GLU A 58 13.14 -22.17 1.53
CA GLU A 58 14.18 -21.69 0.61
C GLU A 58 14.33 -22.56 -0.65
N THR A 59 14.00 -23.84 -0.56
CA THR A 59 14.06 -24.78 -1.70
C THR A 59 12.98 -24.46 -2.72
N ASP A 60 11.76 -24.18 -2.25
CA ASP A 60 10.63 -23.78 -3.10
C ASP A 60 10.94 -22.46 -3.84
N TRP A 61 11.58 -21.51 -3.15
CA TRP A 61 12.02 -20.24 -3.73
C TRP A 61 13.08 -20.43 -4.82
N ARG A 62 13.99 -21.39 -4.66
CA ARG A 62 15.00 -21.71 -5.67
C ARG A 62 14.40 -22.39 -6.88
N MET A 63 13.48 -23.35 -6.67
CA MET A 63 12.80 -24.02 -7.78
C MET A 63 11.97 -23.05 -8.61
N LEU A 64 11.18 -22.17 -7.98
CA LEU A 64 10.43 -21.15 -8.70
C LEU A 64 11.35 -20.21 -9.48
N ARG A 65 12.48 -19.82 -8.88
CA ARG A 65 13.46 -18.95 -9.54
C ARG A 65 14.06 -19.63 -10.77
N ASP A 66 14.44 -20.89 -10.66
CA ASP A 66 14.99 -21.67 -11.78
C ASP A 66 13.93 -21.91 -12.87
N GLU A 67 12.66 -22.11 -12.51
CA GLU A 67 11.55 -22.23 -13.45
C GLU A 67 11.31 -20.91 -14.21
N MET A 68 11.32 -19.78 -13.51
CA MET A 68 11.08 -18.45 -14.09
C MET A 68 12.28 -17.93 -14.90
N HIS A 69 13.50 -18.32 -14.55
CA HIS A 69 14.72 -17.96 -15.27
C HIS A 69 15.17 -19.02 -16.28
N GLY A 70 14.52 -20.18 -16.30
CA GLY A 70 14.74 -21.26 -17.25
C GLY A 70 14.10 -20.98 -18.61
N GLU A 71 14.31 -19.80 -19.19
CA GLU A 71 14.20 -19.67 -20.64
C GLU A 71 15.34 -20.48 -21.27
N LYS A 72 14.95 -21.54 -21.98
CA LYS A 72 15.79 -22.37 -22.85
C LYS A 72 16.79 -21.51 -23.65
N LEU A 73 18.08 -21.83 -23.51
CA LEU A 73 18.98 -21.83 -24.66
C LEU A 73 18.67 -23.04 -25.55
#